data_AF-A0A9D6E0S9-F1
#
_entry.id   AF-A0A9D6E0S9-F1
#
_cell.length_a   1.000
_cell.length_b   1.000
_cell.length_c   1.000
_cell.angle_alpha   90.00
_cell.angle_beta   90.00
_cell.angle_gamma   90.00
#
_symmetry.space_group_name_H-M   'P 1'
#
loop_
_entity.id
_entity.type
_entity.pdbx_description
1 polymer ?
#
loop_
_entity_poly.entity_id
_entity_poly.type
_entity_poly.pdbx_seq_one_letter_code
_entity_poly.pdbx_strand_id
1 'polypeptide(L)'
;MDFSGIENVINRINQIESQFSPSQFSKPAPTSFSEVLQSTMGNLQGPPVTSAFPPSGPPGFQHPLYGFNPLLFNQQSSFASLAATQPNKLVRHKDHEMTAATAAAFEKLEKLVGQRFPGREVIVTSTTDGTHSDPNHYSGKAVDFVVDGMTKQESVELERLCEQAGFKPYNEYIHGSTYKTGDHMHIDLVS
;
A
#
# COMPACT_ATOMS: atom_id res chain seq x y z
N MET A 1 -6.50 -7.70 44.54
CA MET A 1 -6.59 -7.72 43.07
C MET A 1 -8.06 -7.67 42.74
N ASP A 2 -8.47 -6.64 42.00
CA ASP A 2 -9.87 -6.39 41.63
C ASP A 2 -10.17 -7.08 40.30
N PHE A 3 -11.08 -8.06 40.32
CA PHE A 3 -11.47 -8.87 39.16
C PHE A 3 -12.72 -8.33 38.45
N SER A 4 -13.30 -7.22 38.92
CA SER A 4 -14.52 -6.62 38.37
C SER A 4 -14.38 -6.13 36.91
N GLY A 5 -13.15 -5.87 36.47
CA GLY A 5 -12.86 -5.47 35.08
C GLY A 5 -13.04 -6.60 34.06
N ILE A 6 -12.77 -7.85 34.44
CA ILE A 6 -12.80 -9.00 33.52
C ILE A 6 -14.25 -9.43 33.24
N GLU A 7 -15.10 -9.44 34.27
CA GLU A 7 -16.53 -9.75 34.12
C GLU A 7 -17.25 -8.74 33.21
N ASN A 8 -16.86 -7.47 33.29
CA ASN A 8 -17.40 -6.43 32.41
C ASN A 8 -17.03 -6.61 30.93
N VAL A 9 -15.84 -7.16 30.63
CA VAL A 9 -15.42 -7.43 29.24
C VAL A 9 -16.19 -8.62 28.67
N ILE A 10 -16.33 -9.70 29.45
CA ILE A 10 -17.04 -10.91 29.02
C ILE A 10 -18.52 -10.62 28.75
N ASN A 11 -19.18 -9.86 29.63
CA ASN A 11 -20.58 -9.48 29.45
C ASN A 11 -20.79 -8.64 28.18
N ARG A 12 -19.81 -7.80 27.83
CA ARG A 12 -19.88 -6.94 26.65
C ARG A 12 -19.68 -7.70 25.33
N ILE A 13 -18.83 -8.74 25.33
CA ILE A 13 -18.65 -9.63 24.17
C ILE A 13 -19.94 -10.42 23.90
N ASN A 14 -20.53 -11.03 24.94
CA ASN A 14 -21.77 -11.80 24.79
C ASN A 14 -22.95 -10.93 24.31
N GLN A 15 -22.99 -9.66 24.72
CA GLN A 15 -24.02 -8.72 24.28
C GLN A 15 -23.87 -8.35 22.80
N ILE A 16 -22.63 -8.23 22.29
CA ILE A 16 -22.35 -7.98 20.88
C ILE A 16 -22.74 -9.19 20.03
N GLU A 17 -22.37 -10.41 20.44
CA GLU A 17 -22.71 -11.63 19.70
C GLU A 17 -24.22 -11.84 19.59
N SER A 18 -24.99 -11.48 20.63
CA SER A 18 -26.47 -11.57 20.60
C SER A 18 -27.15 -10.61 19.62
N GLN A 19 -26.44 -9.59 19.11
CA GLN A 19 -26.97 -8.63 18.14
C GLN A 19 -26.74 -9.07 16.70
N PHE A 20 -25.90 -10.09 16.45
CA PHE A 20 -25.67 -10.63 15.11
C PHE A 20 -26.60 -11.81 14.84
N SER A 21 -27.71 -11.56 14.14
CA SER A 21 -28.54 -12.64 13.61
C SER A 21 -27.87 -13.20 12.34
N PRO A 22 -27.55 -14.52 12.26
CA PRO A 22 -26.89 -15.12 11.10
C PRO A 22 -27.69 -14.99 9.78
N SER A 23 -28.96 -14.60 9.86
CA SER A 23 -29.86 -14.46 8.72
C SER A 23 -29.62 -13.23 7.83
N GLN A 24 -28.75 -12.29 8.23
CA GLN A 24 -28.47 -11.07 7.45
C GLN A 24 -27.37 -11.22 6.38
N PHE A 25 -26.66 -12.35 6.32
CA PHE A 25 -25.53 -12.56 5.40
C PHE A 25 -25.78 -13.59 4.30
N SER A 26 -27.04 -13.96 4.03
CA SER A 26 -27.38 -14.82 2.90
C SER A 26 -27.75 -14.00 1.67
N LYS A 27 -26.77 -13.37 1.04
CA LYS A 27 -26.85 -13.15 -0.42
C LYS A 27 -25.98 -14.22 -1.08
N PRO A 28 -26.49 -14.95 -2.08
CA PRO A 28 -25.68 -15.91 -2.81
C PRO A 28 -24.48 -15.18 -3.42
N ALA A 29 -23.30 -15.80 -3.36
CA ALA A 29 -22.11 -15.30 -4.01
C ALA A 29 -22.40 -15.16 -5.52
N PRO A 30 -22.01 -14.05 -6.16
CA PRO A 30 -22.18 -13.90 -7.61
C PRO A 30 -21.42 -15.02 -8.32
N THR A 31 -22.09 -15.68 -9.24
CA THR A 31 -21.55 -16.86 -9.94
C THR A 31 -20.80 -16.50 -11.21
N SER A 32 -20.82 -15.21 -11.60
CA SER A 32 -20.07 -14.72 -12.74
C SER A 32 -19.60 -13.27 -12.58
N PHE A 33 -18.51 -12.95 -13.29
CA PHE A 33 -17.95 -11.58 -13.37
C PHE A 33 -18.95 -10.57 -13.98
N SER A 34 -19.85 -11.02 -14.86
CA SER A 34 -20.88 -10.19 -15.48
C SER A 34 -21.93 -9.70 -14.47
N GLU A 35 -22.25 -10.49 -13.43
CA GLU A 35 -23.19 -10.10 -12.37
C GLU A 35 -22.60 -9.01 -11.46
N VAL A 36 -21.28 -9.06 -11.21
CA VAL A 36 -20.58 -8.02 -10.43
C VAL A 36 -20.66 -6.67 -11.14
N LEU A 37 -20.43 -6.64 -12.46
CA LEU A 37 -20.48 -5.40 -13.25
C LEU A 37 -21.89 -4.79 -13.30
N GLN A 38 -22.95 -5.61 -13.44
CA GLN A 38 -24.32 -5.10 -13.41
C GLN A 38 -24.74 -4.55 -12.05
N SER A 39 -24.26 -5.14 -10.95
CA SER A 39 -24.54 -4.64 -9.59
C SER A 39 -23.90 -3.27 -9.30
N THR A 40 -22.81 -2.94 -10.00
CA THR A 40 -22.04 -1.71 -9.76
C THR A 40 -22.51 -0.54 -10.63
N MET A 41 -23.17 -0.81 -11.76
CA MET A 41 -23.58 0.24 -12.73
C MET A 41 -25.05 0.68 -12.63
N GLY A 42 -25.84 0.10 -11.72
CA GLY A 42 -27.28 0.36 -11.62
C GLY A 42 -27.71 1.67 -10.93
N ASN A 43 -26.79 2.57 -10.53
CA ASN A 43 -27.16 3.67 -9.63
C ASN A 43 -26.53 5.05 -9.96
N LEU A 44 -26.43 5.39 -11.25
CA LEU A 44 -26.09 6.75 -11.68
C LEU A 44 -27.16 7.31 -12.62
N GLN A 45 -28.32 7.67 -12.05
CA GLN A 45 -29.24 8.64 -12.65
C GLN A 45 -29.23 9.90 -11.78
N GLY A 46 -28.28 10.80 -12.05
CA GLY A 46 -28.33 12.19 -11.61
C GLY A 46 -29.04 13.07 -12.66
N PRO A 47 -29.69 14.18 -12.26
CA PRO A 47 -30.42 15.04 -13.18
C PRO A 47 -29.48 15.80 -14.13
N PRO A 48 -29.97 16.23 -15.32
CA PRO A 48 -29.14 16.93 -16.29
C PRO A 48 -28.80 18.34 -15.82
N VAL A 49 -27.51 18.64 -15.69
CA VAL A 49 -27.00 19.98 -15.42
C VAL A 49 -26.88 20.72 -16.75
N THR A 50 -27.72 21.73 -16.94
CA THR A 50 -27.53 22.74 -17.99
C THR A 50 -26.47 23.73 -17.52
N SER A 51 -25.41 23.94 -18.31
CA SER A 51 -24.47 25.05 -18.07
C SER A 51 -24.36 25.92 -19.32
N ALA A 52 -24.99 27.08 -19.23
CA ALA A 52 -24.75 28.21 -20.11
C ALA A 52 -23.48 28.93 -19.63
N PHE A 53 -22.55 29.17 -20.54
CA PHE A 53 -21.41 30.08 -20.36
C PHE A 53 -21.90 31.53 -20.20
N PRO A 54 -21.15 32.37 -19.47
CA PRO A 54 -20.57 33.51 -20.16
C PRO A 54 -19.05 33.69 -19.89
N PRO A 55 -18.31 34.33 -20.82
CA PRO A 55 -16.87 34.56 -20.69
C PRO A 55 -16.57 35.98 -20.20
N SER A 56 -15.59 36.13 -19.30
CA SER A 56 -14.63 37.26 -19.27
C SER A 56 -13.74 37.23 -18.03
N GLY A 57 -12.45 36.90 -18.22
CA GLY A 57 -11.39 37.08 -17.23
C GLY A 57 -10.05 37.37 -17.96
N PRO A 58 -9.21 38.29 -17.47
CA PRO A 58 -8.05 38.84 -18.19
C PRO A 58 -6.81 37.93 -18.15
N PRO A 59 -5.78 38.19 -19.00
CA PRO A 59 -4.70 37.24 -19.26
C PRO A 59 -3.57 37.37 -18.22
N GLY A 60 -3.08 36.24 -17.71
CA GLY A 60 -1.87 36.24 -16.90
C GLY A 60 -1.49 34.86 -16.37
N PHE A 61 -0.28 34.42 -16.73
CA PHE A 61 0.46 33.25 -16.25
C PHE A 61 0.05 31.88 -16.80
N GLN A 62 0.65 31.55 -17.96
CA GLN A 62 0.77 30.18 -18.45
C GLN A 62 1.82 29.43 -17.61
N HIS A 63 1.38 28.56 -16.71
CA HIS A 63 2.19 27.41 -16.29
C HIS A 63 2.01 26.29 -17.33
N PRO A 64 3.07 25.55 -17.70
CA PRO A 64 2.90 24.39 -18.57
C PRO A 64 2.08 23.34 -17.81
N LEU A 65 0.80 23.21 -18.19
CA LEU A 65 0.00 22.04 -17.89
C LEU A 65 0.69 20.86 -18.57
N TYR A 66 1.44 20.10 -17.79
CA TYR A 66 1.77 18.72 -18.15
C TYR A 66 0.45 18.02 -18.43
N GLY A 67 0.19 17.78 -19.72
CA GLY A 67 -0.96 17.03 -20.18
C GLY A 67 -0.89 15.64 -19.57
N PHE A 68 -1.66 15.43 -18.51
CA PHE A 68 -1.94 14.09 -18.01
C PHE A 68 -2.73 13.40 -19.12
N ASN A 69 -2.10 12.43 -19.76
CA ASN A 69 -2.73 11.59 -20.75
C ASN A 69 -3.17 10.32 -20.00
N PRO A 70 -4.43 10.19 -19.56
CA PRO A 70 -4.88 9.05 -18.76
C PRO A 70 -4.92 7.72 -19.54
N LEU A 71 -4.51 7.73 -20.80
CA LEU A 71 -4.53 6.56 -21.70
C LEU A 71 -3.22 5.78 -21.76
N LEU A 72 -2.23 6.07 -20.90
CA LEU A 72 -0.98 5.30 -20.77
C LEU A 72 -0.85 4.49 -19.47
N PHE A 73 -1.90 4.42 -18.65
CA PHE A 73 -1.88 3.73 -17.35
C PHE A 73 -2.58 2.36 -17.33
N ASN A 74 -2.60 1.63 -18.47
CA ASN A 74 -3.30 0.35 -18.54
C ASN A 74 -2.44 -0.86 -18.97
N GLN A 75 -1.14 -0.83 -18.66
CA GLN A 75 -0.33 -2.05 -18.55
C GLN A 75 0.49 -2.04 -17.26
N GLN A 76 -0.19 -2.05 -16.11
CA GLN A 76 0.40 -2.69 -14.93
C GLN A 76 0.42 -4.19 -15.20
N SER A 77 1.39 -4.66 -15.99
CA SER A 77 1.86 -6.02 -15.83
C SER A 77 2.36 -6.10 -14.40
N SER A 78 1.61 -6.76 -13.51
CA SER A 78 2.04 -6.93 -12.12
C SER A 78 3.45 -7.51 -12.13
N PHE A 79 4.36 -6.95 -11.33
CA PHE A 79 5.73 -7.45 -11.29
C PHE A 79 5.78 -8.94 -10.96
N ALA A 80 4.73 -9.51 -10.36
CA ALA A 80 4.55 -10.94 -10.14
C ALA A 80 4.82 -11.82 -11.38
N SER A 81 4.32 -11.46 -12.57
CA SER A 81 4.54 -12.26 -13.78
C SER A 81 6.00 -12.20 -14.24
N LEU A 82 6.61 -11.01 -14.14
CA LEU A 82 8.02 -10.83 -14.48
C LEU A 82 8.94 -11.48 -13.44
N ALA A 83 8.59 -11.41 -12.16
CA ALA A 83 9.30 -12.08 -11.07
C ALA A 83 9.31 -13.60 -11.26
N ALA A 84 8.21 -14.18 -11.74
CA ALA A 84 8.12 -15.62 -11.98
C ALA A 84 9.04 -16.12 -13.11
N THR A 85 9.40 -15.25 -14.07
CA THR A 85 10.17 -15.64 -15.26
C THR A 85 11.59 -15.08 -15.29
N GLN A 86 11.80 -13.90 -14.71
CA GLN A 86 13.05 -13.13 -14.71
C GLN A 86 13.24 -12.43 -13.35
N PRO A 87 13.32 -13.15 -12.22
CA PRO A 87 13.29 -12.58 -10.87
C PRO A 87 14.39 -11.55 -10.61
N ASN A 88 15.58 -11.76 -11.16
CA ASN A 88 16.75 -10.90 -10.97
C ASN A 88 16.85 -9.76 -11.99
N LYS A 89 15.90 -9.62 -12.92
CA LYS A 89 15.91 -8.51 -13.87
C LYS A 89 15.68 -7.20 -13.12
N LEU A 90 16.54 -6.21 -13.34
CA LEU A 90 16.30 -4.86 -12.83
C LEU A 90 15.11 -4.23 -13.57
N VAL A 91 14.22 -3.66 -12.79
CA VAL A 91 13.00 -2.97 -13.20
C VAL A 91 12.87 -1.68 -12.43
N ARG A 92 12.04 -0.77 -12.94
CA ARG A 92 11.74 0.47 -12.25
C ARG A 92 10.34 0.40 -11.64
N HIS A 93 10.25 0.44 -10.32
CA HIS A 93 9.00 0.60 -9.56
C HIS A 93 8.87 2.08 -9.19
N LYS A 94 7.88 2.77 -9.76
CA LYS A 94 7.78 4.24 -9.70
C LYS A 94 9.07 4.89 -10.22
N ASP A 95 9.87 5.52 -9.35
CA ASP A 95 11.14 6.16 -9.69
C ASP A 95 12.38 5.37 -9.21
N HIS A 96 12.19 4.19 -8.60
CA HIS A 96 13.27 3.42 -7.98
C HIS A 96 13.59 2.14 -8.74
N GLU A 97 14.87 1.87 -8.92
CA GLU A 97 15.35 0.64 -9.57
C GLU A 97 15.55 -0.47 -8.55
N MET A 98 15.02 -1.65 -8.84
CA MET A 98 15.09 -2.86 -8.00
C MET A 98 14.89 -4.11 -8.87
N THR A 99 15.11 -5.30 -8.34
CA THR A 99 14.82 -6.54 -9.10
C THR A 99 13.31 -6.77 -9.26
N ALA A 100 12.90 -7.51 -10.29
CA ALA A 100 11.50 -7.85 -10.52
C ALA A 100 10.87 -8.59 -9.32
N ALA A 101 11.63 -9.47 -8.67
CA ALA A 101 11.17 -10.17 -7.47
C ALA A 101 10.99 -9.20 -6.29
N THR A 102 11.93 -8.28 -6.07
CA THR A 102 11.80 -7.22 -5.06
C THR A 102 10.60 -6.34 -5.32
N ALA A 103 10.39 -5.89 -6.57
CA ALA A 103 9.24 -5.07 -6.94
C ALA A 103 7.90 -5.78 -6.69
N ALA A 104 7.81 -7.08 -7.01
CA ALA A 104 6.60 -7.87 -6.77
C ALA A 104 6.29 -8.02 -5.26
N ALA A 105 7.31 -8.30 -4.45
CA ALA A 105 7.16 -8.37 -3.00
C ALA A 105 6.83 -6.99 -2.41
N PHE A 106 7.41 -5.91 -2.94
CA PHE A 106 7.18 -4.55 -2.48
C PHE A 106 5.76 -4.07 -2.80
N GLU A 107 5.21 -4.38 -3.98
CA GLU A 107 3.79 -4.12 -4.29
C GLU A 107 2.85 -4.84 -3.31
N LYS A 108 3.20 -6.06 -2.88
CA LYS A 108 2.45 -6.80 -1.86
C LYS A 108 2.53 -6.07 -0.51
N LEU A 109 3.72 -5.59 -0.13
CA LEU A 109 3.92 -4.82 1.08
C LEU A 109 3.11 -3.52 1.08
N GLU A 110 3.13 -2.73 0.00
CA GLU A 110 2.37 -1.49 -0.12
C GLU A 110 0.85 -1.74 0.09
N LYS A 111 0.32 -2.85 -0.44
CA LYS A 111 -1.08 -3.25 -0.22
C LYS A 111 -1.36 -3.60 1.24
N LEU A 112 -0.49 -4.37 1.89
CA LEU A 112 -0.63 -4.74 3.31
C LEU A 112 -0.56 -3.49 4.21
N VAL A 113 0.36 -2.57 3.93
CA VAL A 113 0.49 -1.30 4.65
C VAL A 113 -0.77 -0.45 4.46
N GLY A 114 -1.27 -0.29 3.23
CA GLY A 114 -2.49 0.47 2.97
C GLY A 114 -3.75 -0.10 3.65
N GLN A 115 -3.80 -1.42 3.85
CA GLN A 115 -4.87 -2.07 4.62
C GLN A 115 -4.71 -1.84 6.14
N ARG A 116 -3.49 -1.95 6.66
CA ARG A 116 -3.22 -1.84 8.10
C ARG A 116 -3.25 -0.41 8.61
N PHE A 117 -2.76 0.52 7.78
CA PHE A 117 -2.63 1.94 8.09
C PHE A 117 -3.29 2.80 6.99
N PRO A 118 -4.63 2.86 6.94
CA PRO A 118 -5.35 3.56 5.89
C PRO A 118 -4.97 5.04 5.80
N GLY A 119 -4.70 5.51 4.58
CA GLY A 119 -4.34 6.91 4.30
C GLY A 119 -2.87 7.26 4.52
N ARG A 120 -2.02 6.33 4.95
CA ARG A 120 -0.57 6.54 5.06
C ARG A 120 0.14 6.11 3.78
N GLU A 121 1.14 6.89 3.38
CA GLU A 121 1.95 6.62 2.20
C GLU A 121 3.25 5.88 2.55
N VAL A 122 3.65 4.95 1.68
CA VAL A 122 4.98 4.32 1.70
C VAL A 122 5.91 5.14 0.82
N ILE A 123 6.98 5.67 1.41
CA ILE A 123 7.97 6.51 0.73
C ILE A 123 9.29 5.76 0.71
N VAL A 124 9.75 5.37 -0.47
CA VAL A 124 11.06 4.74 -0.64
C VAL A 124 12.14 5.80 -0.52
N THR A 125 13.10 5.57 0.37
CA THR A 125 14.22 6.50 0.60
C THR A 125 15.48 6.07 -0.12
N SER A 126 15.65 4.77 -0.41
CA SER A 126 16.81 4.25 -1.13
C SER A 126 16.56 2.85 -1.68
N THR A 127 17.15 2.54 -2.84
CA THR A 127 17.22 1.16 -3.37
C THR A 127 18.61 0.78 -3.83
N THR A 128 18.99 1.11 -5.07
CA THR A 128 20.30 0.78 -5.66
C THR A 128 21.28 1.94 -5.58
N ASP A 129 20.77 3.13 -5.27
CA ASP A 129 21.49 4.38 -5.19
C ASP A 129 22.02 4.64 -3.77
N GLY A 130 23.04 5.50 -3.64
CA GLY A 130 23.60 5.88 -2.34
C GLY A 130 24.82 5.06 -1.90
N THR A 131 25.21 5.23 -0.63
CA THR A 131 26.34 4.53 -0.02
C THR A 131 25.81 3.55 1.01
N HIS A 132 26.03 2.25 0.75
CA HIS A 132 25.45 1.17 1.54
C HIS A 132 26.51 0.20 2.04
N SER A 133 26.36 -0.24 3.29
CA SER A 133 27.10 -1.40 3.80
C SER A 133 26.48 -2.73 3.36
N ASP A 134 25.17 -2.75 3.09
CA ASP A 134 24.51 -3.96 2.62
C ASP A 134 24.73 -4.14 1.11
N PRO A 135 25.35 -5.24 0.66
CA PRO A 135 25.53 -5.52 -0.76
C PRO A 135 24.21 -5.71 -1.54
N ASN A 136 23.11 -6.03 -0.86
CA ASN A 136 21.81 -6.27 -1.48
C ASN A 136 21.25 -5.01 -2.14
N HIS A 137 21.55 -3.81 -1.63
CA HIS A 137 21.20 -2.54 -2.27
C HIS A 137 21.75 -2.48 -3.70
N TYR A 138 23.05 -2.72 -3.90
CA TYR A 138 23.67 -2.67 -5.22
C TYR A 138 23.11 -3.71 -6.21
N SER A 139 22.54 -4.79 -5.69
CA SER A 139 21.90 -5.83 -6.52
C SER A 139 20.39 -5.60 -6.75
N GLY A 140 19.83 -4.52 -6.20
CA GLY A 140 18.40 -4.21 -6.28
C GLY A 140 17.51 -5.15 -5.44
N LYS A 141 18.08 -5.81 -4.43
CA LYS A 141 17.39 -6.76 -3.56
C LYS A 141 17.00 -6.20 -2.20
N ALA A 142 17.51 -5.03 -1.84
CA ALA A 142 17.15 -4.30 -0.65
C ALA A 142 16.39 -3.00 -0.96
N VAL A 143 15.57 -2.58 -0.02
CA VAL A 143 14.83 -1.30 -0.07
C VAL A 143 14.85 -0.67 1.32
N ASP A 144 15.19 0.61 1.37
CA ASP A 144 14.95 1.45 2.54
C ASP A 144 13.70 2.28 2.30
N PHE A 145 12.78 2.29 3.27
CA PHE A 145 11.56 3.07 3.15
C PHE A 145 11.05 3.57 4.49
N VAL A 146 10.24 4.61 4.41
CA VAL A 146 9.44 5.13 5.53
C VAL A 146 7.95 5.01 5.23
N VAL A 147 7.15 4.98 6.28
CA VAL A 147 5.70 5.14 6.17
C VAL A 147 5.36 6.45 6.86
N ASP A 148 4.57 7.30 6.20
CA ASP A 148 4.24 8.62 6.75
C ASP A 148 3.64 8.50 8.16
N GLY A 149 4.07 9.38 9.07
CA GLY A 149 3.61 9.40 10.47
C GLY A 149 3.88 8.13 11.28
N MET A 150 4.80 7.25 10.86
CA MET A 150 5.11 6.01 11.58
C MET A 150 5.78 6.27 12.92
N THR A 151 5.24 5.69 13.99
CA THR A 151 5.84 5.70 15.32
C THR A 151 6.71 4.47 15.57
N LYS A 152 7.60 4.53 16.57
CA LYS A 152 8.44 3.38 16.96
C LYS A 152 7.64 2.17 17.42
N GLN A 153 6.47 2.37 18.05
CA GLN A 153 5.61 1.28 18.48
C GLN A 153 4.89 0.63 17.29
N GLU A 154 4.43 1.43 16.33
CA GLU A 154 3.78 0.93 15.11
C GLU A 154 4.76 0.24 14.17
N SER A 155 6.04 0.61 14.18
CA SER A 155 7.05 0.00 13.30
C SER A 155 7.27 -1.49 13.60
N VAL A 156 6.97 -1.97 14.81
CA VAL A 156 6.98 -3.41 15.13
C VAL A 156 5.93 -4.18 14.32
N GLU A 157 4.76 -3.57 14.09
CA GLU A 157 3.76 -4.17 13.21
C GLU A 157 4.20 -4.10 11.74
N LEU A 158 4.86 -3.01 11.35
CA LEU A 158 5.44 -2.88 10.00
C LEU A 158 6.45 -3.99 9.70
N GLU A 159 7.29 -4.41 10.67
CA GLU A 159 8.19 -5.57 10.50
C GLU A 159 7.42 -6.83 10.11
N ARG A 160 6.32 -7.13 10.81
CA ARG A 160 5.50 -8.31 10.49
C ARG A 160 4.88 -8.23 9.10
N LEU A 161 4.48 -7.05 8.65
CA LEU A 161 3.98 -6.87 7.29
C LEU A 161 5.09 -7.09 6.24
N CYS A 162 6.32 -6.67 6.55
CA CYS A 162 7.49 -6.93 5.70
C CYS A 162 7.75 -8.43 5.57
N GLU A 163 7.74 -9.16 6.69
CA GLU A 163 7.86 -10.63 6.71
C GLU A 163 6.75 -11.30 5.89
N GLN A 164 5.50 -10.88 6.08
CA GLN A 164 4.36 -11.39 5.30
C GLN A 164 4.50 -11.11 3.80
N ALA A 165 5.15 -10.01 3.43
CA ALA A 165 5.44 -9.65 2.04
C ALA A 165 6.59 -10.47 1.43
N GLY A 166 7.38 -11.19 2.25
CA GLY A 166 8.51 -12.02 1.80
C GLY A 166 9.88 -11.36 2.03
N PHE A 167 9.95 -10.34 2.87
CA PHE A 167 11.18 -9.67 3.22
C PHE A 167 11.72 -10.11 4.58
N LYS A 168 13.02 -9.95 4.76
CA LYS A 168 13.68 -9.94 6.06
C LYS A 168 13.87 -8.47 6.48
N PRO A 169 13.14 -7.99 7.50
CA PRO A 169 13.26 -6.61 7.94
C PRO A 169 14.45 -6.38 8.88
N TYR A 170 14.92 -5.14 8.88
CA TYR A 170 15.74 -4.54 9.93
C TYR A 170 15.15 -3.17 10.29
N ASN A 171 14.57 -3.09 11.48
CA ASN A 171 13.82 -1.92 11.95
C ASN A 171 14.74 -0.86 12.58
N GLU A 172 15.22 0.06 11.74
CA GLU A 172 16.10 1.13 12.19
C GLU A 172 15.39 2.16 13.07
N TYR A 173 14.05 2.23 13.09
CA TYR A 173 13.31 3.04 14.06
C TYR A 173 13.61 2.65 15.51
N ILE A 174 13.94 1.37 15.74
CA ILE A 174 14.24 0.81 17.07
C ILE A 174 15.75 0.72 17.27
N HIS A 175 16.46 0.17 16.28
CA HIS A 175 17.87 -0.16 16.41
C HIS A 175 18.82 0.99 16.03
N GLY A 176 18.29 2.03 15.38
CA GLY A 176 19.05 3.15 14.86
C GLY A 176 19.78 2.83 13.56
N SER A 177 20.04 3.86 12.76
CA SER A 177 20.80 3.74 11.52
C SER A 177 22.30 3.84 11.75
N THR A 178 23.08 2.92 11.17
CA THR A 178 24.55 2.96 11.21
C THR A 178 25.10 4.26 10.61
N TYR A 179 24.43 4.79 9.58
CA TYR A 179 24.84 6.01 8.87
C TYR A 179 24.02 7.25 9.23
N LYS A 180 23.15 7.18 10.25
CA LYS A 180 22.31 8.28 10.74
C LYS A 180 21.49 8.99 9.64
N THR A 181 21.01 8.24 8.64
CA THR A 181 20.16 8.77 7.56
C THR A 181 18.73 9.08 8.01
N GLY A 182 18.40 8.82 9.28
CA GLY A 182 17.08 8.96 9.86
C GLY A 182 16.44 7.60 10.14
N ASP A 183 15.37 7.58 10.93
CA ASP A 183 14.65 6.37 11.27
C ASP A 183 13.88 5.86 10.04
N HIS A 184 14.16 4.62 9.60
CA HIS A 184 13.49 3.98 8.48
C HIS A 184 13.41 2.46 8.66
N MET A 185 12.72 1.78 7.74
CA MET A 185 12.70 0.32 7.65
C MET A 185 13.62 -0.10 6.52
N HIS A 186 14.62 -0.92 6.84
CA HIS A 186 15.42 -1.61 5.85
C HIS A 186 14.83 -3.01 5.62
N ILE A 187 14.73 -3.45 4.37
CA ILE A 187 14.22 -4.79 4.02
C ILE A 187 15.07 -5.45 2.94
N ASP A 188 15.41 -6.72 3.17
CA ASP A 188 16.05 -7.59 2.20
C ASP A 188 15.04 -8.59 1.63
N LEU A 189 15.06 -8.82 0.32
CA LEU A 189 14.30 -9.92 -0.26
C LEU A 189 14.89 -11.27 0.20
N VAL A 190 14.06 -12.12 0.81
CA VAL A 190 14.45 -13.50 1.16
C VAL A 190 14.46 -14.33 -0.12
N SER A 191 15.64 -14.82 -0.49
CA SER A 191 15.90 -15.65 -1.68
C SER A 191 15.18 -16.98 -1.68
#